data_AF-A0A923A233-F1
#
_entry.id   AF-A0A923A233-F1
#
_cell.length_a   1.000
_cell.length_b   1.000
_cell.length_c   1.000
_cell.angle_alpha   90.00
_cell.angle_beta   90.00
_cell.angle_gamma   90.00
#
_symmetry.space_group_name_H-M   'P 1'
#
loop_
_entity.id
_entity.type
_entity.pdbx_description
1 polymer ?
#
loop_
_entity_poly.entity_id
_entity_poly.type
_entity_poly.pdbx_seq_one_letter_code
_entity_poly.pdbx_strand_id
1 'polypeptide(L)'
;MSLGINVTIPEGIVLAADSRQTYRNQKGMARVGSDSASKVFRIGSRMGLVIAGLAFLPQQGVMKNVSGFIDDFRQTIPVDKLSVGEVSKELAQYFDARVPYRDQLKAIPAGIKTDMARQGMELLDLKEEPTRVVFHFKNKQGQVQEAVAAPDGLQFILAGYNKDRSSEVYMVYVPGATDQARDSRKQGKEFGAGWIGQTDVVTRIVLGFDPRLQGIPIVREAAAKLGEPAVQQQLRGVEYSIQWGTMTLQDAVDFCQLAIETTTAIQRFSDGVLMDPGDMTGVGGPIDMAVITYEKGFTWLNRKHLRSKTGEVDLEDLPSLEN
;
A
#
# COMPACT_ATOMS: atom_id res chain seq x y z
N MET A 1 -0.89 3.77 8.70
CA MET A 1 -1.19 2.38 8.31
C MET A 1 -2.61 2.30 7.78
N SER A 2 -2.89 1.42 6.83
CA SER A 2 -4.18 1.26 6.15
C SER A 2 -4.12 0.02 5.25
N LEU A 3 -5.26 -0.48 4.79
CA LEU A 3 -5.32 -1.40 3.65
C LEU A 3 -5.92 -0.67 2.46
N GLY A 4 -5.16 -0.62 1.37
CA GLY A 4 -5.62 -0.19 0.05
C GLY A 4 -5.69 -1.39 -0.90
N ILE A 5 -6.75 -1.48 -1.70
CA ILE A 5 -6.97 -2.60 -2.61
C ILE A 5 -7.51 -2.10 -3.96
N ASN A 6 -7.13 -2.79 -5.04
CA ASN A 6 -7.81 -2.72 -6.31
C ASN A 6 -8.22 -4.11 -6.80
N VAL A 7 -9.31 -4.17 -7.58
CA VAL A 7 -9.73 -5.35 -8.32
C VAL A 7 -9.98 -4.92 -9.77
N THR A 8 -9.37 -5.63 -10.72
CA THR A 8 -9.53 -5.41 -12.17
C THR A 8 -10.22 -6.61 -12.78
N ILE A 9 -11.33 -6.37 -13.47
CA ILE A 9 -12.18 -7.38 -14.11
C ILE A 9 -12.54 -6.92 -15.53
N PRO A 10 -13.24 -7.72 -16.36
CA PRO A 10 -13.59 -7.30 -17.71
C PRO A 10 -14.46 -6.03 -17.77
N GLU A 11 -15.38 -5.84 -16.82
CA GLU A 11 -16.33 -4.72 -16.83
C GLU A 11 -15.73 -3.40 -16.30
N GLY A 12 -14.65 -3.46 -15.51
CA GLY A 12 -14.14 -2.29 -14.82
C GLY A 12 -13.02 -2.54 -13.81
N ILE A 13 -12.68 -1.47 -13.10
CA ILE A 13 -11.72 -1.46 -12.00
C ILE A 13 -12.44 -0.93 -10.75
N VAL A 14 -12.26 -1.61 -9.63
CA VAL A 14 -12.67 -1.13 -8.30
C VAL A 14 -11.42 -0.72 -7.52
N LEU A 15 -11.49 0.43 -6.84
CA LEU A 15 -10.49 0.92 -5.90
C LEU A 15 -11.14 1.11 -4.54
N ALA A 16 -10.52 0.63 -3.47
CA ALA A 16 -11.02 0.82 -2.12
C ALA A 16 -9.90 1.00 -1.10
N ALA A 17 -10.17 1.76 -0.04
CA ALA A 17 -9.31 1.82 1.14
C ALA A 17 -10.10 2.25 2.38
N ASP A 18 -9.67 1.78 3.54
CA ASP A 18 -10.16 2.29 4.81
C ASP A 18 -9.61 3.71 5.09
N SER A 19 -10.21 4.43 6.02
CA SER A 19 -9.85 5.84 6.33
C SER A 19 -9.12 6.04 7.66
N ARG A 20 -8.69 4.97 8.34
CA ARG A 20 -7.91 5.07 9.59
C ARG A 20 -6.54 5.69 9.36
N GLN A 21 -6.17 6.65 10.18
CA GLN A 21 -4.85 7.26 10.22
C GLN A 21 -4.25 7.00 11.58
N THR A 22 -2.98 6.57 11.55
CA THR A 22 -2.21 6.26 12.75
C THR A 22 -0.96 7.12 12.79
N TYR A 23 -0.52 7.46 13.99
CA TYR A 23 0.73 8.20 14.22
C TYR A 23 1.44 7.68 15.47
N ARG A 24 2.74 7.95 15.58
CA ARG A 24 3.49 7.72 16.83
C ARG A 24 3.54 9.03 17.61
N ASN A 25 3.17 8.99 18.89
CA ASN A 25 3.26 10.16 19.75
C ASN A 25 4.70 10.40 20.23
N GLN A 26 4.92 11.44 21.03
CA GLN A 26 6.25 11.81 21.55
C GLN A 26 6.92 10.72 22.40
N LYS A 27 6.18 9.72 22.90
CA LYS A 27 6.71 8.57 23.63
C LYS A 27 6.97 7.35 22.71
N GLY A 28 6.83 7.52 21.39
CA GLY A 28 6.94 6.45 20.40
C GLY A 28 5.73 5.50 20.34
N MET A 29 4.71 5.73 21.18
CA MET A 29 3.52 4.88 21.21
C MET A 29 2.64 5.17 20.02
N ALA A 30 2.21 4.10 19.38
CA ALA A 30 1.36 4.16 18.21
C ALA A 30 -0.09 4.47 18.65
N ARG A 31 -0.77 5.38 17.94
CA ARG A 31 -2.13 5.85 18.24
C ARG A 31 -2.96 5.96 16.97
N VAL A 32 -4.25 5.68 17.09
CA VAL A 32 -5.25 6.12 16.10
C VAL A 32 -5.45 7.62 16.25
N GLY A 33 -5.19 8.36 15.18
CA GLY A 33 -5.35 9.81 15.13
C GLY A 33 -6.67 10.26 14.50
N SER A 34 -7.17 9.50 13.52
CA SER A 34 -8.41 9.83 12.80
C SER A 34 -8.94 8.60 12.07
N ASP A 35 -10.25 8.54 11.84
CA ASP A 35 -10.89 7.62 10.89
C ASP A 35 -11.51 8.42 9.72
N SER A 36 -10.83 9.49 9.31
CA SER A 36 -11.32 10.38 8.25
C SER A 36 -10.22 10.76 7.25
N ALA A 37 -9.11 10.03 7.18
CA ALA A 37 -8.09 10.25 6.16
C ALA A 37 -8.58 9.79 4.78
N SER A 38 -8.31 10.60 3.75
CA SER A 38 -8.55 10.22 2.35
C SER A 38 -7.40 9.37 1.85
N LYS A 39 -7.74 8.21 1.27
CA LYS A 39 -6.76 7.27 0.72
C LYS A 39 -7.10 6.74 -0.66
N VAL A 40 -8.30 7.04 -1.15
CA VAL A 40 -8.71 6.88 -2.54
C VAL A 40 -8.83 8.29 -3.13
N PHE A 41 -8.34 8.48 -4.35
CA PHE A 41 -8.32 9.78 -5.03
C PHE A 41 -8.67 9.63 -6.50
N ARG A 42 -9.47 10.57 -7.01
CA ARG A 42 -9.57 10.83 -8.45
C ARG A 42 -8.33 11.58 -8.91
N ILE A 43 -7.54 10.98 -9.80
CA ILE A 43 -6.36 11.62 -10.40
C ILE A 43 -6.72 12.30 -11.71
N GLY A 44 -7.43 11.60 -12.59
CA GLY A 44 -7.94 12.15 -13.84
C GLY A 44 -9.32 11.61 -14.15
N SER A 45 -9.87 11.97 -15.31
CA SER A 45 -11.19 11.51 -15.77
C SER A 45 -11.32 9.99 -15.83
N ARG A 46 -10.24 9.27 -16.13
CA ARG A 46 -10.20 7.81 -16.31
C ARG A 46 -9.25 7.08 -15.36
N MET A 47 -8.78 7.76 -14.31
CA MET A 47 -7.74 7.23 -13.42
C MET A 47 -8.03 7.53 -11.96
N GLY A 48 -7.82 6.54 -11.12
CA GLY A 48 -7.88 6.64 -9.68
C GLY A 48 -6.59 6.16 -9.03
N LEU A 49 -6.40 6.60 -7.79
CA LEU A 49 -5.21 6.31 -6.99
C LEU A 49 -5.63 5.85 -5.61
N VAL A 50 -5.01 4.78 -5.13
CA VAL A 50 -5.06 4.37 -3.73
C VAL A 50 -3.68 4.60 -3.11
N ILE A 51 -3.60 5.07 -1.87
CA ILE A 51 -2.35 5.32 -1.15
C ILE A 51 -2.29 4.63 0.20
N ALA A 52 -1.10 4.15 0.56
CA ALA A 52 -0.74 3.72 1.91
C ALA A 52 0.67 4.21 2.28
N GLY A 53 1.01 4.13 3.57
CA GLY A 53 2.31 4.55 4.10
C GLY A 53 2.24 5.87 4.87
N LEU A 54 3.23 6.74 4.64
CA LEU A 54 3.35 8.06 5.28
C LEU A 54 2.08 8.91 5.11
N ALA A 55 1.58 9.44 6.22
CA ALA A 55 0.42 10.35 6.24
C ALA A 55 0.80 11.82 5.97
N PHE A 56 2.04 12.18 6.28
CA PHE A 56 2.53 13.56 6.22
C PHE A 56 3.91 13.59 5.58
N LEU A 57 4.17 14.64 4.80
CA LEU A 57 5.47 14.95 4.23
C LEU A 57 5.90 16.37 4.61
N PRO A 58 7.20 16.62 4.78
CA PRO A 58 7.70 17.97 5.06
C PRO A 58 7.59 18.88 3.83
N GLN A 59 7.09 20.10 4.03
CA GLN A 59 7.12 21.18 3.04
C GLN A 59 7.40 22.50 3.77
N GLN A 60 8.50 23.17 3.42
CA GLN A 60 8.91 24.47 4.00
C GLN A 60 8.90 24.49 5.55
N GLY A 61 9.37 23.41 6.18
CA GLY A 61 9.45 23.30 7.64
C GLY A 61 8.14 22.91 8.35
N VAL A 62 7.05 22.67 7.61
CA VAL A 62 5.76 22.21 8.14
C VAL A 62 5.43 20.82 7.61
N MET A 63 4.78 19.99 8.43
CA MET A 63 4.26 18.69 8.00
C MET A 63 2.89 18.88 7.33
N LYS A 64 2.81 18.66 6.01
CA LYS A 64 1.56 18.73 5.24
C LYS A 64 1.03 17.32 4.99
N ASN A 65 -0.30 17.15 5.01
CA ASN A 65 -0.92 15.87 4.70
C ASN A 65 -0.63 15.47 3.25
N VAL A 66 -0.34 14.18 3.03
CA VAL A 66 -0.05 13.63 1.70
C VAL A 66 -1.16 13.90 0.68
N SER A 67 -2.42 14.00 1.11
CA SER A 67 -3.55 14.36 0.24
C SER A 67 -3.34 15.68 -0.48
N GLY A 68 -2.78 16.68 0.20
CA GLY A 68 -2.51 17.97 -0.41
C GLY A 68 -1.39 17.91 -1.46
N PHE A 69 -0.46 16.96 -1.37
CA PHE A 69 0.55 16.74 -2.41
C PHE A 69 -0.03 16.02 -3.63
N ILE A 70 -1.05 15.16 -3.43
CA ILE A 70 -1.81 14.53 -4.51
C ILE A 70 -2.64 15.58 -5.25
N ASP A 71 -3.26 16.51 -4.51
CA ASP A 71 -3.96 17.66 -5.08
C ASP A 71 -3.02 18.53 -5.93
N ASP A 72 -1.84 18.86 -5.39
CA ASP A 72 -0.81 19.61 -6.12
C ASP A 72 -0.35 18.83 -7.37
N PHE A 73 -0.18 17.50 -7.29
CA PHE A 73 0.21 16.65 -8.42
C PHE A 73 -0.82 16.67 -9.55
N ARG A 74 -2.12 16.49 -9.25
CA ARG A 74 -3.16 16.47 -10.29
C ARG A 74 -3.43 17.84 -10.92
N GLN A 75 -3.09 18.92 -10.24
CA GLN A 75 -3.18 20.28 -10.79
C GLN A 75 -1.98 20.66 -11.66
N THR A 76 -0.80 20.10 -11.37
CA THR A 76 0.45 20.45 -12.06
C THR A 76 0.74 19.55 -13.26
N ILE A 77 0.37 18.28 -13.18
CA ILE A 77 0.60 17.30 -14.25
C ILE A 77 -0.64 17.17 -15.12
N PRO A 78 -0.53 17.24 -16.46
CA PRO A 78 -1.67 17.13 -17.37
C PRO A 78 -2.13 15.66 -17.52
N VAL A 79 -2.54 15.05 -16.43
CA VAL A 79 -2.84 13.61 -16.29
C VAL A 79 -3.80 13.10 -17.37
N ASP A 80 -4.85 13.84 -17.74
CA ASP A 80 -5.80 13.41 -18.78
C ASP A 80 -5.22 13.37 -20.22
N LYS A 81 -4.04 13.95 -20.41
CA LYS A 81 -3.31 13.87 -21.68
C LYS A 81 -2.38 12.66 -21.76
N LEU A 82 -2.02 12.09 -20.62
CA LEU A 82 -1.05 11.01 -20.47
C LEU A 82 -1.72 9.63 -20.40
N SER A 83 -0.97 8.58 -20.73
CA SER A 83 -1.34 7.19 -20.43
C SER A 83 -1.17 6.89 -18.94
N VAL A 84 -1.81 5.82 -18.44
CA VAL A 84 -1.66 5.38 -17.04
C VAL A 84 -0.19 5.09 -16.71
N GLY A 85 0.53 4.45 -17.64
CA GLY A 85 1.97 4.20 -17.49
C GLY A 85 2.87 5.43 -17.54
N GLU A 86 2.46 6.52 -18.17
CA GLU A 86 3.16 7.81 -18.09
C GLU A 86 2.87 8.51 -16.76
N VAL A 87 1.60 8.51 -16.32
CA VAL A 87 1.22 9.07 -15.01
C VAL A 87 1.91 8.33 -13.87
N SER A 88 2.12 7.01 -13.96
CA SER A 88 2.85 6.27 -12.92
C SER A 88 4.31 6.71 -12.78
N LYS A 89 4.98 7.04 -13.90
CA LYS A 89 6.35 7.56 -13.90
C LYS A 89 6.43 8.96 -13.31
N GLU A 90 5.52 9.85 -13.72
CA GLU A 90 5.41 11.21 -13.16
C GLU A 90 5.12 11.15 -11.65
N LEU A 91 4.21 10.27 -11.22
CA LEU A 91 3.88 10.06 -9.82
C LEU A 91 5.10 9.59 -9.02
N ALA A 92 5.82 8.58 -9.52
CA ALA A 92 7.02 8.06 -8.88
C ALA A 92 8.09 9.15 -8.72
N GLN A 93 8.37 9.92 -9.79
CA GLN A 93 9.35 11.01 -9.75
C GLN A 93 8.92 12.13 -8.80
N TYR A 94 7.65 12.52 -8.83
CA TYR A 94 7.11 13.58 -7.98
C TYR A 94 7.28 13.27 -6.50
N PHE A 95 6.99 12.04 -6.08
CA PHE A 95 7.10 11.63 -4.69
C PHE A 95 8.52 11.23 -4.28
N ASP A 96 9.34 10.65 -5.16
CA ASP A 96 10.75 10.34 -4.88
C ASP A 96 11.56 11.59 -4.51
N ALA A 97 11.23 12.73 -5.12
CA ALA A 97 11.84 14.02 -4.82
C ALA A 97 11.40 14.61 -3.46
N ARG A 98 10.30 14.13 -2.87
CA ARG A 98 9.65 14.73 -1.68
C ARG A 98 9.68 13.85 -0.45
N VAL A 99 9.76 12.53 -0.60
CA VAL A 99 9.85 11.60 0.52
C VAL A 99 11.28 11.63 1.09
N PRO A 100 11.49 11.97 2.37
CA PRO A 100 12.83 12.14 2.96
C PRO A 100 13.47 10.79 3.36
N TYR A 101 13.32 9.75 2.54
CA TYR A 101 13.80 8.41 2.88
C TYR A 101 15.32 8.28 2.83
N ARG A 102 16.01 9.12 2.05
CA ARG A 102 17.48 9.08 1.90
C ARG A 102 18.20 9.43 3.18
N ASP A 103 17.69 10.41 3.92
CA ASP A 103 18.26 10.81 5.22
C ASP A 103 17.94 9.78 6.31
N GLN A 104 16.73 9.21 6.27
CA GLN A 104 16.37 8.08 7.13
C GLN A 104 17.29 6.88 6.90
N LEU A 105 17.52 6.50 5.64
CA LEU A 105 18.37 5.37 5.28
C LEU A 105 19.80 5.52 5.83
N LYS A 106 20.38 6.72 5.75
CA LYS A 106 21.69 7.04 6.35
C LYS A 106 21.71 6.92 7.88
N ALA A 107 20.58 7.19 8.55
CA ALA A 107 20.47 7.15 9.99
C ALA A 107 20.21 5.73 10.55
N ILE A 108 19.61 4.83 9.76
CA ILE A 108 19.24 3.47 10.17
C ILE A 108 20.42 2.68 10.77
N PRO A 109 21.63 2.61 10.16
CA PRO A 109 22.72 1.82 10.72
C PRO A 109 23.15 2.24 12.13
N ALA A 110 23.16 3.54 12.42
CA ALA A 110 23.47 4.05 13.75
C ALA A 110 22.38 3.69 14.78
N GLY A 111 21.12 3.76 14.36
CA GLY A 111 19.96 3.31 15.15
C GLY A 111 20.04 1.83 15.50
N ILE A 112 20.30 0.97 14.51
CA ILE A 112 20.45 -0.48 14.70
C ILE A 112 21.53 -0.77 15.73
N LYS A 113 22.74 -0.20 15.58
CA LYS A 113 23.86 -0.42 16.54
C LYS A 113 23.47 -0.02 17.97
N THR A 114 22.78 1.10 18.12
CA THR A 114 22.31 1.59 19.42
C THR A 114 21.27 0.65 20.03
N ASP A 115 20.33 0.18 19.22
CA ASP A 115 19.28 -0.75 19.65
C ASP A 115 19.82 -2.12 20.03
N MET A 116 20.74 -2.67 19.24
CA MET A 116 21.41 -3.94 19.56
C MET A 116 22.14 -3.86 20.89
N ALA A 117 22.92 -2.79 21.11
CA ALA A 117 23.64 -2.57 22.37
C ALA A 117 22.68 -2.44 23.56
N ARG A 118 21.59 -1.67 23.40
CA ARG A 118 20.55 -1.48 24.42
C ARG A 118 19.85 -2.79 24.79
N GLN A 119 19.64 -3.67 23.82
CA GLN A 119 18.94 -4.93 24.01
C GLN A 119 19.87 -6.10 24.39
N GLY A 120 21.19 -5.88 24.41
CA GLY A 120 22.19 -6.92 24.69
C GLY A 120 22.25 -7.98 23.59
N MET A 121 22.07 -7.57 22.34
CA MET A 121 22.18 -8.41 21.15
C MET A 121 23.49 -8.11 20.42
N GLU A 122 24.08 -9.11 19.78
CA GLU A 122 25.35 -9.00 19.08
C GLU A 122 25.10 -8.79 17.58
N LEU A 123 25.50 -7.65 17.02
CA LEU A 123 25.44 -7.41 15.58
C LEU A 123 26.59 -8.14 14.88
N LEU A 124 26.28 -9.01 13.92
CA LEU A 124 27.26 -9.81 13.18
C LEU A 124 27.70 -9.10 11.90
N ASP A 125 26.74 -8.67 11.10
CA ASP A 125 26.97 -7.90 9.87
C ASP A 125 25.80 -6.96 9.59
N LEU A 126 26.06 -5.98 8.73
CA LEU A 126 25.08 -5.01 8.25
C LEU A 126 25.44 -4.61 6.82
N LYS A 127 24.46 -4.68 5.93
CA LYS A 127 24.56 -4.32 4.52
C LYS A 127 23.51 -3.29 4.16
N GLU A 128 23.96 -2.14 3.68
CA GLU A 128 23.09 -1.11 3.13
C GLU A 128 22.73 -1.44 1.66
N GLU A 129 21.45 -1.39 1.35
CA GLU A 129 20.87 -1.54 0.02
C GLU A 129 20.16 -0.24 -0.39
N PRO A 130 19.83 -0.01 -1.67
CA PRO A 130 19.28 1.26 -2.13
C PRO A 130 18.02 1.75 -1.40
N THR A 131 17.23 0.84 -0.85
CA THR A 131 15.95 1.15 -0.20
C THR A 131 15.80 0.57 1.21
N ARG A 132 16.82 -0.10 1.75
CA ARG A 132 16.76 -0.81 3.03
C ARG A 132 18.14 -1.15 3.56
N VAL A 133 18.20 -1.63 4.79
CA VAL A 133 19.39 -2.17 5.44
C VAL A 133 19.08 -3.60 5.88
N VAL A 134 19.87 -4.56 5.43
CA VAL A 134 19.79 -5.97 5.83
C VAL A 134 20.90 -6.22 6.84
N PHE A 135 20.60 -6.88 7.96
CA PHE A 135 21.59 -7.14 9.00
C PHE A 135 21.36 -8.46 9.71
N HIS A 136 22.44 -9.08 10.17
CA HIS A 136 22.40 -10.30 10.95
C HIS A 136 22.84 -10.02 12.38
N PHE A 137 22.14 -10.61 13.34
CA PHE A 137 22.46 -10.45 14.75
C PHE A 137 22.22 -11.74 15.53
N LYS A 138 22.89 -11.87 16.67
CA LYS A 138 22.69 -12.94 17.63
C LYS A 138 21.77 -12.45 18.74
N ASN A 139 20.64 -13.13 18.92
CA ASN A 139 19.72 -12.83 20.02
C ASN A 139 20.30 -13.30 21.37
N LYS A 140 19.61 -13.01 22.49
CA LYS A 140 20.05 -13.42 23.84
C LYS A 140 20.18 -14.94 24.04
N GLN A 141 19.53 -15.73 23.20
CA GLN A 141 19.58 -17.20 23.23
C GLN A 141 20.73 -17.75 22.37
N GLY A 142 21.53 -16.87 21.76
CA GLY A 142 22.65 -17.25 20.92
C GLY A 142 22.27 -17.62 19.48
N GLN A 143 21.02 -17.44 19.08
CA GLN A 143 20.54 -17.76 17.75
C GLN A 143 20.81 -16.61 16.78
N VAL A 144 21.29 -16.94 15.59
CA VAL A 144 21.47 -15.97 14.50
C VAL A 144 20.11 -15.67 13.87
N GLN A 145 19.79 -14.40 13.75
CA GLN A 145 18.63 -13.89 13.06
C GLN A 145 19.06 -12.88 12.00
N GLU A 146 18.27 -12.77 10.93
CA GLU A 146 18.39 -11.72 9.93
C GLU A 146 17.18 -10.81 10.08
N ALA A 147 17.41 -9.50 10.04
CA ALA A 147 16.36 -8.51 10.02
C ALA A 147 16.60 -7.49 8.90
N VAL A 148 15.51 -6.87 8.50
CA VAL A 148 15.50 -5.81 7.48
C VAL A 148 14.92 -4.57 8.11
N ALA A 149 15.65 -3.46 8.02
CA ALA A 149 15.16 -2.15 8.37
C ALA A 149 15.00 -1.32 7.10
N ALA A 150 13.85 -0.69 6.91
CA ALA A 150 13.58 0.19 5.79
C ALA A 150 13.07 1.54 6.30
N PRO A 151 13.36 2.64 5.58
CA PRO A 151 12.75 3.93 5.89
C PRO A 151 11.24 3.87 5.66
N ASP A 152 10.52 4.76 6.33
CA ASP A 152 9.09 4.92 6.06
C ASP A 152 8.90 5.44 4.64
N GLY A 153 7.95 4.84 3.92
CA GLY A 153 7.68 5.14 2.52
C GLY A 153 6.21 5.38 2.21
N LEU A 154 5.96 5.59 0.93
CA LEU A 154 4.64 5.64 0.32
C LEU A 154 4.47 4.46 -0.64
N GLN A 155 3.25 3.97 -0.70
CA GLN A 155 2.83 2.94 -1.63
C GLN A 155 1.59 3.46 -2.34
N PHE A 156 1.52 3.25 -3.64
CA PHE A 156 0.39 3.66 -4.45
C PHE A 156 -0.11 2.52 -5.33
N ILE A 157 -1.43 2.46 -5.53
CA ILE A 157 -2.04 1.74 -6.64
C ILE A 157 -2.63 2.79 -7.57
N LEU A 158 -2.02 3.01 -8.73
CA LEU A 158 -2.57 3.83 -9.81
C LEU A 158 -3.26 2.91 -10.80
N ALA A 159 -4.54 3.13 -11.05
CA ALA A 159 -5.33 2.29 -11.94
C ALA A 159 -6.22 3.14 -12.84
N GLY A 160 -6.43 2.69 -14.08
CA GLY A 160 -7.31 3.40 -15.00
C GLY A 160 -7.33 2.86 -16.42
N TYR A 161 -7.94 3.64 -17.31
CA TYR A 161 -8.03 3.35 -18.74
C TYR A 161 -7.26 4.37 -19.58
N ASN A 162 -6.51 3.86 -20.54
CA ASN A 162 -5.92 4.63 -21.62
C ASN A 162 -6.97 5.00 -22.68
N LYS A 163 -6.64 5.96 -23.53
CA LYS A 163 -7.54 6.43 -24.62
C LYS A 163 -7.85 5.33 -25.64
N ASP A 164 -6.94 4.38 -25.83
CA ASP A 164 -7.07 3.22 -26.71
C ASP A 164 -7.92 2.08 -26.12
N ARG A 165 -8.59 2.31 -24.98
CA ARG A 165 -9.39 1.35 -24.20
C ARG A 165 -8.60 0.32 -23.41
N SER A 166 -7.26 0.31 -23.49
CA SER A 166 -6.47 -0.57 -22.63
C SER A 166 -6.57 -0.12 -21.16
N SER A 167 -6.70 -1.08 -20.25
CA SER A 167 -6.62 -0.83 -18.81
C SER A 167 -5.25 -1.22 -18.27
N GLU A 168 -4.76 -0.47 -17.30
CA GLU A 168 -3.49 -0.72 -16.64
C GLU A 168 -3.60 -0.46 -15.14
N VAL A 169 -2.80 -1.19 -14.38
CA VAL A 169 -2.60 -0.97 -12.94
C VAL A 169 -1.11 -0.96 -12.65
N TYR A 170 -0.67 0.10 -11.98
CA TYR A 170 0.70 0.26 -11.51
C TYR A 170 0.74 0.30 -9.99
N MET A 171 1.61 -0.50 -9.40
CA MET A 171 1.99 -0.41 -7.99
C MET A 171 3.28 0.40 -7.90
N VAL A 172 3.22 1.58 -7.28
CA VAL A 172 4.37 2.50 -7.18
C VAL A 172 4.84 2.53 -5.73
N TYR A 173 6.11 2.22 -5.49
CA TYR A 173 6.72 2.25 -4.16
C TYR A 173 7.76 3.36 -4.07
N VAL A 174 7.69 4.18 -3.02
CA VAL A 174 8.65 5.26 -2.75
C VAL A 174 9.15 5.17 -1.31
N PRO A 175 10.39 4.74 -1.06
CA PRO A 175 11.37 4.29 -2.03
C PRO A 175 11.04 2.90 -2.59
N GLY A 176 11.42 2.65 -3.85
CA GLY A 176 11.23 1.34 -4.46
C GLY A 176 10.99 1.39 -5.95
N ALA A 177 10.54 0.25 -6.48
CA ALA A 177 10.23 0.07 -7.88
C ALA A 177 8.80 0.53 -8.21
N THR A 178 8.54 0.65 -9.51
CA THR A 178 7.19 0.77 -10.07
C THR A 178 6.90 -0.47 -10.87
N ASP A 179 5.91 -1.24 -10.43
CA ASP A 179 5.52 -2.51 -11.05
C ASP A 179 4.23 -2.33 -11.84
N GLN A 180 4.24 -2.74 -13.11
CA GLN A 180 3.01 -2.86 -13.90
C GLN A 180 2.30 -4.16 -13.49
N ALA A 181 1.39 -4.05 -12.53
CA ALA A 181 0.66 -5.15 -11.96
C ALA A 181 -0.34 -5.76 -12.94
N ARG A 182 -1.05 -4.91 -13.73
CA ARG A 182 -2.02 -5.35 -14.75
C ARG A 182 -1.88 -4.54 -16.03
N ASP A 183 -2.17 -5.20 -17.15
CA ASP A 183 -2.18 -4.63 -18.49
C ASP A 183 -3.13 -5.46 -19.36
N SER A 184 -4.26 -4.88 -19.78
CA SER A 184 -5.27 -5.60 -20.57
C SER A 184 -4.78 -6.05 -21.95
N ARG A 185 -3.60 -5.60 -22.39
CA ARG A 185 -2.98 -6.01 -23.65
C ARG A 185 -2.08 -7.23 -23.48
N LYS A 186 -1.85 -7.70 -22.24
CA LYS A 186 -0.94 -8.82 -21.92
C LYS A 186 -1.73 -10.01 -21.41
N GLN A 187 -1.66 -11.12 -22.16
CA GLN A 187 -2.32 -12.37 -21.79
C GLN A 187 -1.88 -12.87 -20.41
N GLY A 188 -2.85 -13.17 -19.55
CA GLY A 188 -2.63 -13.61 -18.17
C GLY A 188 -2.36 -12.47 -17.17
N LYS A 189 -2.41 -11.20 -17.60
CA LYS A 189 -2.22 -10.00 -16.76
C LYS A 189 -3.36 -8.99 -16.89
N GLU A 190 -4.44 -9.36 -17.54
CA GLU A 190 -5.59 -8.48 -17.80
C GLU A 190 -6.34 -8.19 -16.50
N PHE A 191 -6.54 -9.22 -15.67
CA PHE A 191 -7.45 -9.19 -14.53
C PHE A 191 -6.78 -9.63 -13.23
N GLY A 192 -7.40 -9.26 -12.11
CA GLY A 192 -7.01 -9.68 -10.77
C GLY A 192 -6.95 -8.54 -9.77
N ALA A 193 -6.53 -8.86 -8.55
CA ALA A 193 -6.43 -7.93 -7.45
C ALA A 193 -4.98 -7.52 -7.12
N GLY A 194 -4.83 -6.35 -6.50
CA GLY A 194 -3.59 -5.85 -5.91
C GLY A 194 -3.89 -5.10 -4.63
N TRP A 195 -2.96 -5.12 -3.67
CA TRP A 195 -3.15 -4.51 -2.35
C TRP A 195 -1.86 -3.92 -1.79
N ILE A 196 -1.99 -2.86 -1.00
CA ILE A 196 -0.90 -2.11 -0.37
C ILE A 196 -1.21 -1.80 1.11
N GLY A 197 -0.16 -1.50 1.87
CA GLY A 197 -0.27 -1.18 3.30
C GLY A 197 -0.24 -2.40 4.21
N GLN A 198 -1.21 -2.54 5.13
CA GLN A 198 -1.33 -3.69 6.03
C GLN A 198 -2.11 -4.82 5.35
N THR A 199 -1.37 -5.69 4.68
CA THR A 199 -1.92 -6.67 3.74
C THR A 199 -1.89 -8.10 4.28
N ASP A 200 -1.44 -8.32 5.52
CA ASP A 200 -1.18 -9.65 6.07
C ASP A 200 -2.43 -10.54 6.06
N VAL A 201 -3.59 -10.01 6.47
CA VAL A 201 -4.84 -10.77 6.52
C VAL A 201 -5.32 -11.16 5.12
N VAL A 202 -5.44 -10.19 4.19
CA VAL A 202 -5.88 -10.47 2.82
C VAL A 202 -4.90 -11.39 2.09
N THR A 203 -3.59 -11.20 2.27
CA THR A 203 -2.56 -12.07 1.68
C THR A 203 -2.67 -13.50 2.21
N ARG A 204 -2.88 -13.70 3.52
CA ARG A 204 -3.08 -15.04 4.09
C ARG A 204 -4.31 -15.73 3.54
N ILE A 205 -5.41 -15.01 3.42
CA ILE A 205 -6.67 -15.57 2.92
C ILE A 205 -6.51 -15.92 1.43
N VAL A 206 -6.02 -14.99 0.61
CA VAL A 206 -6.00 -15.16 -0.84
C VAL A 206 -4.83 -16.04 -1.30
N LEU A 207 -3.61 -15.75 -0.84
CA LEU A 207 -2.40 -16.46 -1.26
C LEU A 207 -2.10 -17.71 -0.42
N GLY A 208 -2.81 -17.92 0.70
CA GLY A 208 -2.66 -19.09 1.56
C GLY A 208 -1.51 -19.01 2.58
N PHE A 209 -0.76 -17.91 2.63
CA PHE A 209 0.37 -17.75 3.54
C PHE A 209 0.60 -16.30 3.99
N ASP A 210 1.35 -16.12 5.08
CA ASP A 210 1.73 -14.79 5.58
C ASP A 210 2.81 -14.16 4.71
N PRO A 211 2.74 -12.85 4.35
CA PRO A 211 3.76 -12.20 3.52
C PRO A 211 5.18 -12.26 4.09
N ARG A 212 5.34 -12.45 5.41
CA ARG A 212 6.65 -12.61 6.08
C ARG A 212 7.22 -14.03 5.97
N LEU A 213 6.51 -14.96 5.32
CA LEU A 213 6.90 -16.37 5.25
C LEU A 213 8.32 -16.56 4.67
N GLN A 214 8.74 -15.70 3.74
CA GLN A 214 10.08 -15.73 3.15
C GLN A 214 11.21 -15.49 4.18
N GLY A 215 10.93 -14.80 5.28
CA GLY A 215 11.88 -14.54 6.36
C GLY A 215 12.06 -15.70 7.34
N ILE A 216 11.24 -16.76 7.23
CA ILE A 216 11.26 -17.86 8.21
C ILE A 216 12.42 -18.82 7.90
N PRO A 217 13.21 -19.25 8.91
CA PRO A 217 14.40 -20.07 8.70
C PRO A 217 14.18 -21.31 7.83
N ILE A 218 13.08 -22.05 8.04
CA ILE A 218 12.76 -23.25 7.26
C ILE A 218 12.52 -22.93 5.77
N VAL A 219 11.92 -21.77 5.48
CA VAL A 219 11.61 -21.32 4.12
C VAL A 219 12.87 -20.81 3.44
N ARG A 220 13.75 -20.12 4.17
CA ARG A 220 15.06 -19.73 3.68
C ARG A 220 15.96 -20.92 3.38
N GLU A 221 15.95 -21.94 4.24
CA GLU A 221 16.69 -23.18 3.99
C GLU A 221 16.18 -23.87 2.72
N ALA A 222 14.86 -23.93 2.52
CA ALA A 222 14.27 -24.43 1.29
C ALA A 222 14.69 -23.59 0.07
N ALA A 223 14.68 -22.26 0.20
CA ALA A 223 15.09 -21.34 -0.88
C ALA A 223 16.57 -21.48 -1.22
N ALA A 224 17.45 -21.71 -0.24
CA ALA A 224 18.86 -21.97 -0.46
C ALA A 224 19.12 -23.29 -1.21
N LYS A 225 18.26 -24.31 -1.01
CA LYS A 225 18.37 -25.61 -1.67
C LYS A 225 17.71 -25.67 -3.05
N LEU A 226 16.52 -25.06 -3.19
CA LEU A 226 15.66 -25.18 -4.37
C LEU A 226 15.69 -23.95 -5.27
N GLY A 227 16.18 -22.82 -4.75
CA GLY A 227 16.06 -21.50 -5.37
C GLY A 227 14.78 -20.77 -4.93
N GLU A 228 14.89 -19.46 -4.69
CA GLU A 228 13.75 -18.60 -4.31
C GLU A 228 12.57 -18.72 -5.29
N PRO A 229 12.74 -18.67 -6.64
CA PRO A 229 11.62 -18.75 -7.57
C PRO A 229 10.86 -20.08 -7.47
N ALA A 230 11.55 -21.19 -7.23
CA ALA A 230 10.93 -22.51 -7.11
C ALA A 230 10.07 -22.61 -5.83
N VAL A 231 10.57 -22.09 -4.70
CA VAL A 231 9.81 -22.02 -3.46
C VAL A 231 8.59 -21.11 -3.63
N GLN A 232 8.76 -19.93 -4.24
CA GLN A 232 7.63 -19.03 -4.51
C GLN A 232 6.58 -19.69 -5.39
N GLN A 233 6.98 -20.39 -6.45
CA GLN A 233 6.05 -21.11 -7.32
C GLN A 233 5.22 -22.16 -6.56
N GLN A 234 5.85 -22.92 -5.66
CA GLN A 234 5.14 -23.91 -4.84
C GLN A 234 4.18 -23.26 -3.84
N LEU A 235 4.60 -22.18 -3.16
CA LEU A 235 3.73 -21.44 -2.24
C LEU A 235 2.54 -20.81 -2.95
N ARG A 236 2.73 -20.32 -4.19
CA ARG A 236 1.62 -19.83 -5.02
C ARG A 236 0.66 -20.94 -5.44
N GLY A 237 1.03 -22.22 -5.32
CA GLY A 237 0.16 -23.36 -5.58
C GLY A 237 -1.00 -23.52 -4.59
N VAL A 238 -0.97 -22.84 -3.44
CA VAL A 238 -2.07 -22.83 -2.45
C VAL A 238 -2.93 -21.56 -2.50
N GLU A 239 -2.66 -20.67 -3.45
CA GLU A 239 -3.49 -19.50 -3.71
C GLU A 239 -4.89 -19.92 -4.18
N TYR A 240 -5.94 -19.22 -3.73
CA TYR A 240 -7.27 -19.46 -4.26
C TYR A 240 -7.33 -19.20 -5.77
N SER A 241 -7.88 -20.17 -6.51
CA SER A 241 -8.15 -20.02 -7.95
C SER A 241 -9.37 -19.12 -8.16
N ILE A 242 -9.18 -17.80 -8.03
CA ILE A 242 -10.24 -16.81 -8.22
C ILE A 242 -10.38 -16.50 -9.71
N GLN A 243 -11.59 -16.69 -10.23
CA GLN A 243 -11.94 -16.44 -11.63
C GLN A 243 -12.23 -14.94 -11.86
N TRP A 244 -11.21 -14.10 -11.77
CA TRP A 244 -11.33 -12.65 -11.93
C TRP A 244 -11.99 -12.24 -13.24
N GLY A 245 -11.72 -12.98 -14.33
CA GLY A 245 -12.28 -12.73 -15.66
C GLY A 245 -13.77 -13.04 -15.81
N THR A 246 -14.42 -13.63 -14.81
CA THR A 246 -15.85 -13.96 -14.85
C THR A 246 -16.65 -13.23 -13.77
N MET A 247 -15.99 -12.37 -12.98
CA MET A 247 -16.64 -11.55 -11.97
C MET A 247 -17.44 -10.42 -12.62
N THR A 248 -18.62 -10.14 -12.06
CA THR A 248 -19.34 -8.89 -12.32
C THR A 248 -18.67 -7.74 -11.58
N LEU A 249 -18.98 -6.50 -11.97
CA LEU A 249 -18.51 -5.32 -11.26
C LEU A 249 -18.96 -5.29 -9.79
N GLN A 250 -20.15 -5.84 -9.49
CA GLN A 250 -20.61 -5.96 -8.10
C GLN A 250 -19.77 -6.97 -7.30
N ASP A 251 -19.40 -8.12 -7.89
CA ASP A 251 -18.53 -9.09 -7.21
C ASP A 251 -17.16 -8.47 -6.86
N ALA A 252 -16.63 -7.60 -7.73
CA ALA A 252 -15.39 -6.87 -7.48
C ALA A 252 -15.52 -5.85 -6.34
N VAL A 253 -16.68 -5.20 -6.22
CA VAL A 253 -17.04 -4.32 -5.09
C VAL A 253 -17.09 -5.12 -3.80
N ASP A 254 -17.82 -6.23 -3.80
CA ASP A 254 -18.02 -7.08 -2.63
C ASP A 254 -16.68 -7.69 -2.16
N PHE A 255 -15.81 -8.10 -3.09
CA PHE A 255 -14.47 -8.59 -2.76
C PHE A 255 -13.62 -7.51 -2.07
N CYS A 256 -13.61 -6.28 -2.60
CA CYS A 256 -12.87 -5.16 -2.01
C CYS A 256 -13.36 -4.87 -0.58
N GLN A 257 -14.68 -4.82 -0.40
CA GLN A 257 -15.30 -4.58 0.91
C GLN A 257 -14.97 -5.70 1.89
N LEU A 258 -15.17 -6.96 1.48
CA LEU A 258 -14.88 -8.15 2.30
C LEU A 258 -13.43 -8.18 2.76
N ALA A 259 -12.47 -7.87 1.88
CA ALA A 259 -11.04 -7.87 2.21
C ALA A 259 -10.71 -6.85 3.32
N ILE A 260 -11.26 -5.65 3.24
CA ILE A 260 -11.02 -4.59 4.23
C ILE A 260 -11.75 -4.87 5.54
N GLU A 261 -13.00 -5.31 5.49
CA GLU A 261 -13.78 -5.65 6.68
C GLU A 261 -13.21 -6.84 7.42
N THR A 262 -12.76 -7.87 6.70
CA THR A 262 -12.10 -9.03 7.31
C THR A 262 -10.79 -8.62 7.98
N THR A 263 -10.00 -7.77 7.34
CA THR A 263 -8.76 -7.24 7.94
C THR A 263 -9.07 -6.45 9.21
N THR A 264 -10.09 -5.58 9.18
CA THR A 264 -10.56 -4.82 10.36
C THR A 264 -10.99 -5.75 11.51
N ALA A 265 -11.76 -6.79 11.19
CA ALA A 265 -12.27 -7.74 12.17
C ALA A 265 -11.15 -8.54 12.83
N ILE A 266 -10.20 -9.05 12.04
CA ILE A 266 -9.07 -9.82 12.56
C ILE A 266 -8.14 -8.94 13.41
N GLN A 267 -7.84 -7.73 12.94
CA GLN A 267 -6.97 -6.80 13.68
C GLN A 267 -7.52 -6.46 15.08
N ARG A 268 -8.85 -6.46 15.28
CA ARG A 268 -9.43 -6.27 16.63
C ARG A 268 -8.94 -7.31 17.65
N PHE A 269 -8.57 -8.51 17.20
CA PHE A 269 -8.18 -9.63 18.05
C PHE A 269 -6.71 -10.03 17.91
N SER A 270 -5.92 -9.28 17.13
CA SER A 270 -4.50 -9.54 16.94
C SER A 270 -3.64 -8.35 17.35
N ASP A 271 -2.42 -8.67 17.78
CA ASP A 271 -1.36 -7.72 18.15
C ASP A 271 -0.07 -8.16 17.44
N GLY A 272 -0.10 -8.17 16.11
CA GLY A 272 0.94 -8.76 15.27
C GLY A 272 0.90 -10.30 15.25
N VAL A 273 2.06 -10.93 15.07
CA VAL A 273 2.21 -12.39 15.09
C VAL A 273 3.02 -12.82 16.29
N LEU A 274 2.96 -14.11 16.65
CA LEU A 274 3.71 -14.64 17.78
C LEU A 274 5.23 -14.40 17.69
N MET A 275 5.79 -14.35 16.48
CA MET A 275 7.21 -14.04 16.27
C MET A 275 7.54 -12.55 16.30
N ASP A 276 6.54 -11.68 16.14
CA ASP A 276 6.68 -10.23 16.04
C ASP A 276 5.40 -9.56 16.57
N PRO A 277 5.20 -9.54 17.89
CA PRO A 277 4.04 -8.91 18.51
C PRO A 277 4.20 -7.39 18.58
N GLY A 278 3.10 -6.67 18.78
CA GLY A 278 3.11 -5.21 18.93
C GLY A 278 2.70 -4.43 17.67
N ASP A 279 2.03 -5.10 16.72
CA ASP A 279 1.44 -4.41 15.56
C ASP A 279 0.16 -3.67 15.95
N MET A 280 -0.17 -2.59 15.25
CA MET A 280 -1.37 -1.81 15.54
C MET A 280 -2.51 -2.17 14.58
N THR A 281 -3.74 -2.01 15.09
CA THR A 281 -5.00 -1.99 14.34
C THR A 281 -5.10 -0.79 13.38
N GLY A 282 -4.24 -0.78 12.36
CA GLY A 282 -4.15 0.30 11.39
C GLY A 282 -5.27 0.33 10.35
N VAL A 283 -6.13 -0.69 10.31
CA VAL A 283 -7.32 -0.77 9.44
C VAL A 283 -8.58 -0.72 10.30
N GLY A 284 -9.53 0.16 9.95
CA GLY A 284 -10.86 0.13 10.57
C GLY A 284 -11.66 1.42 10.57
N GLY A 285 -11.27 2.41 9.77
CA GLY A 285 -12.15 3.56 9.47
C GLY A 285 -13.18 3.22 8.38
N PRO A 286 -14.15 4.11 8.11
CA PRO A 286 -15.02 4.02 6.93
C PRO A 286 -14.26 3.72 5.64
N ILE A 287 -14.87 2.92 4.76
CA ILE A 287 -14.28 2.51 3.48
C ILE A 287 -14.74 3.49 2.39
N ASP A 288 -13.78 4.16 1.76
CA ASP A 288 -14.03 4.89 0.52
C ASP A 288 -13.84 3.92 -0.66
N MET A 289 -14.75 3.97 -1.64
CA MET A 289 -14.70 3.10 -2.81
C MET A 289 -15.07 3.85 -4.08
N ALA A 290 -14.30 3.59 -5.14
CA ALA A 290 -14.54 4.12 -6.47
C ALA A 290 -14.53 3.01 -7.51
N VAL A 291 -15.28 3.23 -8.58
CA VAL A 291 -15.32 2.40 -9.77
C VAL A 291 -14.79 3.19 -10.94
N ILE A 292 -14.03 2.53 -11.81
CA ILE A 292 -13.56 3.08 -13.07
C ILE A 292 -14.02 2.15 -14.19
N THR A 293 -14.83 2.67 -15.10
CA THR A 293 -15.17 1.98 -16.36
C THR A 293 -14.69 2.81 -17.54
N TYR A 294 -14.50 2.19 -18.70
CA TYR A 294 -14.07 2.93 -19.89
C TYR A 294 -15.06 4.04 -20.28
N GLU A 295 -16.35 3.75 -20.23
CA GLU A 295 -17.42 4.67 -20.69
C GLU A 295 -17.75 5.78 -19.70
N LYS A 296 -17.60 5.53 -18.38
CA LYS A 296 -17.95 6.52 -17.33
C LYS A 296 -16.74 7.15 -16.66
N GLY A 297 -15.54 6.61 -16.89
CA GLY A 297 -14.35 7.06 -16.19
C GLY A 297 -14.43 6.77 -14.69
N PHE A 298 -13.69 7.55 -13.90
CA PHE A 298 -13.69 7.46 -12.44
C PHE A 298 -15.02 7.95 -11.87
N THR A 299 -15.66 7.12 -11.05
CA THR A 299 -16.92 7.41 -10.36
C THR A 299 -16.82 6.95 -8.91
N TRP A 300 -17.22 7.81 -7.97
CA TRP A 300 -17.36 7.42 -6.57
C TRP A 300 -18.55 6.47 -6.40
N LEU A 301 -18.33 5.32 -5.77
CA LEU A 301 -19.41 4.43 -5.33
C LEU A 301 -19.89 4.81 -3.93
N ASN A 302 -18.92 5.05 -3.04
CA ASN A 302 -19.15 5.56 -1.69
C ASN A 302 -17.92 6.35 -1.26
N ARG A 303 -18.16 7.46 -0.57
CA ARG A 303 -17.12 8.27 0.04
C ARG A 303 -17.62 8.86 1.35
N LYS A 304 -16.75 8.90 2.35
CA LYS A 304 -17.06 9.57 3.61
C LYS A 304 -17.24 11.08 3.40
N HIS A 305 -18.31 11.62 3.95
CA HIS A 305 -18.57 13.06 3.98
C HIS A 305 -17.93 13.71 5.22
N LEU A 306 -17.62 15.00 5.14
CA LEU A 306 -17.36 15.80 6.33
C LEU A 306 -18.67 16.03 7.05
N ARG A 307 -18.71 15.78 8.37
CA ARG A 307 -19.94 15.84 9.15
C ARG A 307 -19.81 16.74 10.37
N SER A 308 -20.87 17.46 10.64
CA SER A 308 -21.13 18.15 11.91
C SER A 308 -22.40 17.58 12.55
N LYS A 309 -22.85 18.13 13.67
CA LYS A 309 -24.13 17.71 14.29
C LYS A 309 -25.35 18.01 13.42
N THR A 310 -25.26 19.01 12.54
CA THR A 310 -26.43 19.58 11.86
C THR A 310 -26.34 19.48 10.34
N GLY A 311 -25.30 18.87 9.79
CA GLY A 311 -25.13 18.76 8.35
C GLY A 311 -23.88 17.99 7.95
N GLU A 312 -23.85 17.63 6.67
CA GLU A 312 -22.72 16.98 6.02
C GLU A 312 -22.41 17.64 4.68
N VAL A 313 -21.16 17.51 4.24
CA VAL A 313 -20.70 18.04 2.96
C VAL A 313 -19.66 17.12 2.34
N ASP A 314 -19.78 16.87 1.04
CA ASP A 314 -18.69 16.40 0.20
C ASP A 314 -18.10 17.61 -0.54
N LEU A 315 -16.81 17.88 -0.32
CA LEU A 315 -16.09 18.99 -0.97
C LEU A 315 -15.78 18.73 -2.45
N GLU A 316 -15.73 17.49 -2.93
CA GLU A 316 -15.52 17.19 -4.36
C GLU A 316 -16.78 17.37 -5.20
N ASP A 317 -17.96 17.37 -4.57
CA ASP A 317 -19.23 17.66 -5.24
C ASP A 317 -19.47 19.16 -5.42
N LEU A 318 -18.67 20.00 -4.74
CA LEU A 318 -18.72 21.44 -4.87
C LEU A 318 -17.95 21.89 -6.12
N PRO A 319 -18.44 22.93 -6.83
CA PRO A 319 -17.70 23.49 -7.96
C PRO A 319 -16.37 24.10 -7.50
N SER A 320 -15.33 23.94 -8.32
CA SER A 320 -14.07 24.68 -8.15
C SER A 320 -14.33 26.18 -8.15
N LEU A 321 -13.61 26.92 -7.30
CA LEU A 321 -13.71 28.39 -7.23
C LEU A 321 -13.15 29.08 -8.48
N GLU A 322 -12.31 28.38 -9.24
CA GLU A 322 -11.72 28.85 -10.49
C GLU A 322 -12.21 27.94 -11.63
N ASN A 323 -13.31 28.36 -12.27
CA ASN A 323 -13.72 27.94 -13.62
C ASN A 323 -13.53 29.13 -14.55
#